data_AF-A0A0K8VN85-F1
#
_entry.id   AF-A0A0K8VN85-F1
#
_cell.length_a   1.000
_cell.length_b   1.000
_cell.length_c   1.000
_cell.angle_alpha   90.00
_cell.angle_beta   90.00
_cell.angle_gamma   90.00
#
_symmetry.space_group_name_H-M   'P 1'
#
loop_
_entity.id
_entity.type
_entity.pdbx_description
1 polymer ?
#
loop_
_entity_poly.entity_id
_entity_poly.type
_entity_poly.pdbx_seq_one_letter_code
_entity_poly.pdbx_strand_id
1 'polypeptide(L)'
;MTRTPVITLLKVVHYNSNLQKFTRKTLSSFSKTVLQRTASSSNMSLNEAKRIAAHRAVDEWVKTNTVIGIGSGSTVVFAVERLAERVQKEGLKVTCVPTSFQARQLIVENNLVLGDLDRNPKLAVAIDGADEVDRNIVLIKGGGG
;
A
#
# COMPACT_ATOMS: atom_id res chain seq x y z
N MET A 1 -19.72 17.46 -6.54
CA MET A 1 -18.79 17.14 -5.43
C MET A 1 -18.00 15.90 -5.80
N THR A 2 -16.73 16.04 -6.18
CA THR A 2 -15.86 14.89 -6.46
C THR A 2 -15.41 14.31 -5.12
N ARG A 3 -15.74 13.05 -4.84
CA ARG A 3 -15.27 12.34 -3.64
C ARG A 3 -13.74 12.21 -3.73
N THR A 4 -13.01 12.59 -2.69
CA THR A 4 -11.59 12.29 -2.58
C THR A 4 -11.42 10.77 -2.60
N PRO A 5 -10.56 10.20 -3.46
CA PRO A 5 -10.25 8.77 -3.40
C PRO A 5 -9.50 8.48 -2.09
N VAL A 6 -10.15 7.73 -1.19
CA VAL A 6 -9.50 7.10 -0.04
C VAL A 6 -8.92 5.79 -0.54
N ILE A 7 -7.58 5.70 -0.58
CA ILE A 7 -6.90 4.50 -1.05
C ILE A 7 -6.52 3.71 0.19
N THR A 8 -7.31 2.68 0.45
CA THR A 8 -6.95 1.69 1.45
C THR A 8 -5.85 0.82 0.88
N LEU A 9 -4.82 0.66 1.68
CA LEU A 9 -3.62 -0.06 1.30
C LEU A 9 -3.83 -1.58 1.36
N LEU A 10 -4.68 -2.13 0.48
CA LEU A 10 -4.81 -3.57 0.27
C LEU A 10 -4.78 -3.94 -1.20
N LYS A 11 -3.61 -4.41 -1.62
CA LYS A 11 -3.50 -5.58 -2.50
C LYS A 11 -2.37 -6.44 -1.97
N VAL A 12 -2.69 -7.33 -1.03
CA VAL A 12 -1.91 -8.55 -0.88
C VAL A 12 -2.16 -9.36 -2.14
N VAL A 13 -1.16 -9.39 -3.02
CA VAL A 13 -1.19 -10.21 -4.23
C VAL A 13 -1.22 -11.68 -3.81
N HIS A 14 -2.35 -12.38 -4.01
CA HIS A 14 -2.40 -13.77 -4.52
C HIS A 14 -3.83 -14.34 -4.62
N TYR A 15 -4.30 -14.66 -5.85
CA TYR A 15 -4.61 -16.05 -6.25
C TYR A 15 -4.76 -16.12 -7.78
N ASN A 16 -3.99 -17.01 -8.39
CA ASN A 16 -3.88 -17.20 -9.83
C ASN A 16 -5.13 -17.95 -10.35
N SER A 17 -6.04 -17.27 -11.05
CA SER A 17 -7.29 -17.86 -11.54
C SER A 17 -7.17 -18.60 -12.88
N ASN A 18 -5.96 -18.82 -13.41
CA ASN A 18 -5.76 -19.33 -14.78
C ASN A 18 -5.14 -20.74 -14.92
N LEU A 19 -5.00 -21.53 -13.84
CA LEU A 19 -4.44 -22.89 -13.93
C LEU A 19 -5.41 -24.05 -13.60
N GLN A 20 -6.72 -23.83 -13.64
CA GLN A 20 -7.73 -24.90 -13.47
C GLN A 20 -8.43 -25.30 -14.78
N LYS A 21 -8.02 -24.75 -15.94
CA LYS A 21 -8.66 -25.03 -17.24
C LYS A 21 -7.77 -25.69 -18.29
N PHE A 22 -6.56 -26.16 -17.94
CA PHE A 22 -5.79 -26.99 -18.86
C PHE A 22 -6.02 -28.47 -18.56
N THR A 23 -6.85 -29.06 -19.41
CA THR A 23 -7.40 -30.40 -19.38
C THR A 23 -6.36 -31.51 -19.26
N ARG A 24 -6.69 -32.50 -18.43
CA ARG A 24 -6.11 -33.85 -18.36
C ARG A 24 -5.96 -34.46 -19.77
N LYS A 25 -4.77 -34.46 -20.37
CA LYS A 25 -4.44 -35.49 -21.40
C LYS A 25 -2.98 -35.72 -21.80
N THR A 26 -1.99 -34.99 -21.31
CA THR A 26 -0.61 -35.12 -21.85
C THR A 26 0.49 -34.97 -20.80
N LEU A 27 0.56 -35.87 -19.83
CA LEU A 27 1.72 -35.95 -18.91
C LEU A 27 2.10 -37.40 -18.57
N SER A 28 2.17 -38.29 -19.56
CA SER A 28 2.74 -39.64 -19.37
C SER A 28 4.23 -39.75 -19.71
N SER A 29 4.95 -38.64 -19.96
CA SER A 29 6.31 -38.73 -20.52
C SER A 29 7.35 -37.73 -20.02
N PHE A 30 7.06 -36.87 -19.03
CA PHE A 30 8.09 -35.94 -18.54
C PHE A 30 8.82 -36.46 -17.31
N SER A 31 10.14 -36.61 -17.47
CA SER A 31 11.09 -37.17 -16.50
C SER A 31 11.05 -36.46 -15.14
N LYS A 32 11.16 -37.26 -14.07
CA LYS A 32 11.14 -36.85 -12.65
C LYS A 32 12.15 -35.73 -12.31
N THR A 33 13.16 -35.50 -13.13
CA THR A 33 14.22 -34.49 -12.93
C THR A 33 13.73 -33.03 -13.09
N VAL A 34 12.64 -32.77 -13.84
CA VAL A 34 12.14 -31.38 -14.04
C VAL A 34 11.14 -30.95 -12.96
N LEU A 35 10.58 -31.89 -12.20
CA LEU A 35 9.59 -31.61 -11.16
C LEU A 35 10.19 -31.03 -9.87
N GLN A 36 11.51 -30.99 -9.73
CA GLN A 36 12.17 -30.57 -8.48
C GLN A 36 12.49 -29.07 -8.40
N ARG A 37 12.20 -28.28 -9.44
CA ARG A 37 12.47 -26.82 -9.50
C ARG A 37 11.27 -25.91 -9.20
N THR A 38 10.17 -26.43 -8.68
CA THR A 38 8.96 -25.64 -8.40
C THR A 38 8.41 -25.84 -6.99
N ALA A 39 9.31 -25.85 -6.00
CA ALA A 39 8.95 -25.81 -4.59
C ALA A 39 9.80 -24.78 -3.84
N SER A 40 9.68 -23.51 -4.24
CA SER A 40 9.91 -22.38 -3.34
C SER A 40 8.60 -21.62 -3.20
N SER A 41 7.70 -22.16 -2.40
CA SER A 41 6.54 -21.41 -1.90
C SER A 41 7.08 -20.20 -1.13
N SER A 42 6.92 -19.02 -1.72
CA SER A 42 7.36 -17.74 -1.17
C SER A 42 6.57 -17.40 0.11
N ASN A 43 7.09 -17.82 1.26
CA ASN A 43 6.62 -17.31 2.56
C ASN A 43 7.11 -15.87 2.72
N MET A 44 6.37 -14.93 2.17
CA MET A 44 6.59 -13.49 2.35
C MET A 44 6.28 -13.11 3.81
N SER A 45 7.18 -12.36 4.45
CA SER A 45 6.93 -11.86 5.81
C SER A 45 5.79 -10.82 5.81
N LEU A 46 5.10 -10.68 6.94
CA LEU A 46 4.05 -9.66 7.10
C LEU A 46 4.56 -8.24 6.80
N ASN A 47 5.76 -7.90 7.27
CA ASN A 47 6.35 -6.58 7.04
C ASN A 47 6.69 -6.37 5.56
N GLU A 48 7.10 -7.42 4.85
CA GLU A 48 7.33 -7.34 3.41
C GLU A 48 6.01 -7.11 2.65
N ALA A 49 4.94 -7.81 3.02
CA ALA A 49 3.62 -7.59 2.44
C ALA A 49 3.11 -6.15 2.67
N LYS A 50 3.31 -5.62 3.90
CA LYS A 50 2.99 -4.24 4.25
C LYS A 50 3.77 -3.24 3.40
N ARG A 51 5.08 -3.45 3.26
CA ARG A 51 5.98 -2.60 2.47
C ARG A 51 5.58 -2.58 1.00
N ILE A 52 5.34 -3.73 0.39
CA ILE A 52 4.93 -3.84 -1.02
C ILE A 52 3.61 -3.09 -1.26
N ALA A 53 2.62 -3.30 -0.40
CA ALA A 53 1.35 -2.59 -0.50
C ALA A 53 1.54 -1.07 -0.36
N ALA A 54 2.39 -0.65 0.59
CA ALA A 54 2.67 0.74 0.90
C ALA A 54 3.33 1.46 -0.27
N HIS A 55 4.39 0.85 -0.79
CA HIS A 55 5.13 1.39 -1.91
C HIS A 55 4.23 1.53 -3.13
N ARG A 56 3.43 0.50 -3.44
CA ARG A 56 2.53 0.53 -4.58
C ARG A 56 1.52 1.68 -4.51
N ALA A 57 0.91 1.94 -3.35
CA ALA A 57 -0.05 3.04 -3.24
C ALA A 57 0.63 4.40 -3.45
N VAL A 58 1.82 4.58 -2.90
CA VAL A 58 2.59 5.83 -3.08
C VAL A 58 3.00 6.00 -4.55
N ASP A 59 3.54 4.96 -5.18
CA ASP A 59 4.04 5.01 -6.55
C ASP A 59 2.93 5.27 -7.57
N GLU A 60 1.76 4.62 -7.43
CA GLU A 60 0.67 4.71 -8.40
C GLU A 60 -0.16 6.00 -8.25
N TRP A 61 -0.32 6.52 -7.03
CA TRP A 61 -1.36 7.52 -6.75
C TRP A 61 -0.85 8.87 -6.27
N VAL A 62 0.35 8.95 -5.69
CA VAL A 62 0.90 10.23 -5.24
C VAL A 62 1.55 10.95 -6.42
N LYS A 63 1.12 12.19 -6.63
CA LYS A 63 1.57 13.09 -7.70
C LYS A 63 2.16 14.37 -7.11
N THR A 64 3.06 15.01 -7.85
CA THR A 64 3.63 16.29 -7.44
C THR A 64 2.55 17.38 -7.37
N ASN A 65 2.78 18.38 -6.54
CA ASN A 65 1.87 19.50 -6.22
C ASN A 65 0.49 19.04 -5.70
N THR A 66 0.44 17.96 -4.91
CA THR A 66 -0.81 17.49 -4.28
C THR A 66 -0.78 17.55 -2.77
N VAL A 67 -1.96 17.68 -2.16
CA VAL A 67 -2.16 17.52 -0.72
C VAL A 67 -2.65 16.09 -0.47
N ILE A 68 -2.03 15.39 0.46
CA ILE A 68 -2.29 13.99 0.75
C ILE A 68 -2.64 13.79 2.22
N GLY A 69 -3.60 12.91 2.49
CA GLY A 69 -3.92 12.44 3.85
C GLY A 69 -3.01 11.28 4.24
N ILE A 70 -2.44 11.35 5.44
CA ILE A 70 -1.56 10.32 6.00
C ILE A 70 -2.25 9.65 7.19
N GLY A 71 -2.55 8.36 7.01
CA GLY A 71 -3.12 7.45 8.00
C GLY A 71 -2.20 7.17 9.19
N SER A 72 -2.56 6.14 9.96
CA SER A 72 -1.79 5.69 11.12
C SER A 72 -1.49 4.19 11.06
N GLY A 73 -0.61 3.72 11.94
CA GLY A 73 -0.30 2.30 12.09
C GLY A 73 0.89 1.80 11.28
N SER A 74 1.31 0.59 11.62
CA SER A 74 2.59 -0.01 11.16
C SER A 74 2.75 -0.15 9.64
N THR A 75 1.66 -0.18 8.88
CA THR A 75 1.71 -0.25 7.43
C THR A 75 1.99 1.13 6.79
N VAL A 76 1.46 2.21 7.39
CA VAL A 76 1.63 3.58 6.90
C VAL A 76 3.07 4.06 7.06
N VAL A 77 3.82 3.50 8.02
CA VAL A 77 5.27 3.74 8.18
C VAL A 77 6.01 3.55 6.86
N PHE A 78 5.82 2.41 6.19
CA PHE A 78 6.44 2.14 4.89
C PHE A 78 5.96 3.08 3.77
N ALA A 79 4.74 3.60 3.87
CA ALA A 79 4.22 4.55 2.87
C ALA A 79 4.90 5.91 3.02
N VAL A 80 5.11 6.37 4.26
CA VAL A 80 5.83 7.61 4.53
C VAL A 80 7.31 7.49 4.17
N GLU A 81 7.96 6.36 4.49
CA GLU A 81 9.33 6.09 4.07
C GLU A 81 9.48 6.17 2.55
N ARG A 82 8.60 5.49 1.81
CA ARG A 82 8.60 5.54 0.34
C ARG A 82 8.34 6.95 -0.19
N LEU A 83 7.43 7.68 0.43
CA LEU A 83 7.11 9.04 0.02
C LEU A 83 8.32 9.96 0.21
N ALA A 84 9.00 9.88 1.36
CA ALA A 84 10.21 10.66 1.64
C ALA A 84 11.33 10.33 0.64
N GLU A 85 11.49 9.06 0.30
CA GLU A 85 12.42 8.62 -0.75
C GLU A 85 12.10 9.31 -2.09
N ARG A 86 10.83 9.34 -2.51
CA ARG A 86 10.42 9.99 -3.76
C ARG A 86 10.58 11.51 -3.71
N VAL A 87 10.30 12.15 -2.57
CA VAL A 87 10.56 13.58 -2.39
C VAL A 87 12.03 13.89 -2.57
N GLN A 88 12.91 13.10 -1.96
CA GLN A 88 14.36 13.28 -2.06
C GLN A 88 14.90 13.00 -3.46
N LYS A 89 14.47 11.88 -4.09
CA LYS A 89 15.03 11.42 -5.37
C LYS A 89 14.43 12.11 -6.58
N GLU A 90 13.12 12.38 -6.55
CA GLU A 90 12.36 12.90 -7.70
C GLU A 90 12.04 14.40 -7.57
N GLY A 91 12.32 15.02 -6.41
CA GLY A 91 11.89 16.39 -6.13
C GLY A 91 10.37 16.52 -6.04
N LEU A 92 9.69 15.45 -5.63
CA LEU A 92 8.23 15.40 -5.49
C LEU A 92 7.78 16.47 -4.48
N LYS A 93 6.82 17.33 -4.86
CA LYS A 93 6.28 18.36 -3.97
C LYS A 93 4.92 17.92 -3.44
N VAL A 94 4.82 17.64 -2.16
CA VAL A 94 3.55 17.21 -1.52
C VAL A 94 3.37 17.90 -0.19
N THR A 95 2.11 18.12 0.21
CA THR A 95 1.75 18.53 1.59
C THR A 95 1.01 17.40 2.27
N CYS A 96 1.47 16.99 3.45
CA CYS A 96 0.97 15.82 4.17
C CYS A 96 0.07 16.26 5.34
N VAL A 97 -1.18 15.80 5.35
CA VAL A 97 -2.17 16.08 6.40
C VAL A 97 -2.35 14.83 7.26
N PRO A 98 -1.94 14.85 8.54
CA PRO A 98 -2.01 13.67 9.40
C PRO A 98 -3.43 13.37 9.89
N THR A 99 -3.72 12.09 10.13
CA THR A 99 -4.95 11.60 10.79
C THR A 99 -4.83 11.48 12.31
N SER A 100 -3.61 11.49 12.85
CA SER A 100 -3.34 11.34 14.29
C SER A 100 -2.03 12.03 14.69
N PHE A 101 -1.74 12.04 15.99
CA PHE A 101 -0.46 12.50 16.51
C PHE A 101 0.72 11.62 16.03
N GLN A 102 0.53 10.30 15.97
CA GLN A 102 1.54 9.38 15.45
C GLN A 102 1.86 9.67 13.98
N ALA A 103 0.83 9.87 13.16
CA ALA A 103 0.99 10.23 11.76
C ALA A 103 1.74 11.56 11.60
N ARG A 104 1.42 12.55 12.46
CA ARG A 104 2.11 13.84 12.49
C ARG A 104 3.60 13.67 12.78
N GLN A 105 3.96 12.90 13.82
CA GLN A 105 5.36 12.65 14.16
C GLN A 105 6.11 12.00 13.00
N LEU A 106 5.51 10.97 12.40
CA LEU A 106 6.09 10.24 11.27
C LEU A 106 6.38 11.16 10.06
N ILE A 107 5.48 12.10 9.74
CA ILE A 107 5.70 13.11 8.68
C ILE A 107 6.91 14.00 9.01
N VAL A 108 6.97 14.50 10.25
CA VAL A 108 8.03 15.43 10.69
C VAL A 108 9.39 14.73 10.72
N GLU A 109 9.47 13.53 11.27
CA GLU A 109 10.70 12.73 11.36
C GLU A 109 11.28 12.39 9.98
N ASN A 110 10.42 12.27 8.97
CA ASN A 110 10.81 12.02 7.58
C ASN A 110 11.01 13.30 6.75
N ASN A 111 11.05 14.48 7.39
CA ASN A 111 11.27 15.78 6.74
C ASN A 111 10.27 16.09 5.62
N LEU A 112 9.02 15.63 5.76
CA LEU A 112 7.95 15.93 4.82
C LEU A 112 7.21 17.21 5.22
N VAL A 113 6.66 17.92 4.23
CA VAL A 113 5.89 19.14 4.49
C VAL A 113 4.59 18.78 5.19
N LEU A 114 4.42 19.31 6.40
CA LEU A 114 3.25 19.10 7.23
C LEU A 114 2.16 20.15 6.94
N GLY A 115 0.91 19.70 6.82
CA GLY A 115 -0.27 20.55 6.68
C GLY A 115 -1.41 20.11 7.60
N ASP A 116 -2.53 20.81 7.46
CA ASP A 116 -3.77 20.59 8.20
C ASP A 116 -5.00 20.76 7.28
N LEU A 117 -6.16 20.26 7.71
CA LEU A 117 -7.41 20.32 6.95
C LEU A 117 -8.03 21.72 6.89
N ASP A 118 -7.77 22.58 7.88
CA ASP A 118 -8.33 23.94 7.90
C ASP A 118 -7.75 24.77 6.74
N ARG A 119 -6.45 24.61 6.48
CA ARG A 119 -5.74 25.26 5.36
C ARG A 119 -5.84 24.47 4.06
N ASN A 120 -5.97 23.15 4.15
CA ASN A 120 -5.99 22.25 2.99
C ASN A 120 -7.22 21.32 3.01
N PRO A 121 -8.44 21.86 2.82
CA PRO A 121 -9.68 21.08 2.97
C PRO A 121 -9.91 20.04 1.86
N LYS A 122 -9.10 20.08 0.78
CA LYS A 122 -9.22 19.17 -0.36
C LYS A 122 -7.96 18.33 -0.49
N LEU A 123 -8.10 17.06 -0.15
CA LEU A 123 -7.05 16.06 -0.35
C LEU A 123 -7.21 15.40 -1.71
N ALA A 124 -6.08 15.18 -2.41
CA ALA A 124 -6.04 14.46 -3.67
C ALA A 124 -6.14 12.94 -3.46
N VAL A 125 -5.48 12.45 -2.41
CA VAL A 125 -5.46 11.04 -2.00
C VAL A 125 -5.28 10.96 -0.49
N ALA A 126 -5.86 9.95 0.16
CA ALA A 126 -5.51 9.56 1.52
C ALA A 126 -4.98 8.13 1.52
N ILE A 127 -3.86 7.89 2.20
CA ILE A 127 -3.24 6.56 2.36
C ILE A 127 -3.37 6.14 3.82
N ASP A 128 -4.06 5.02 4.05
CA ASP A 128 -4.28 4.50 5.39
C ASP A 128 -4.37 2.97 5.39
N GLY A 129 -4.10 2.37 6.55
CA GLY A 129 -4.35 0.95 6.81
C GLY A 129 -5.82 0.68 7.19
N ALA A 130 -6.16 -0.59 7.35
CA ALA A 130 -7.42 -1.02 7.96
C ALA A 130 -7.16 -2.25 8.84
N ASP A 131 -7.96 -2.42 9.87
CA ASP A 131 -7.90 -3.58 10.77
C ASP A 131 -8.57 -4.78 10.09
N GLU A 132 -9.71 -4.55 9.43
CA GLU A 132 -10.41 -5.53 8.60
C GLU A 132 -10.96 -4.88 7.33
N VAL A 133 -11.02 -5.67 6.25
CA VAL A 133 -11.60 -5.26 4.97
C VAL A 133 -12.45 -6.39 4.41
N ASP A 134 -13.71 -6.10 4.09
CA ASP A 134 -14.58 -7.06 3.43
C ASP A 134 -14.47 -7.00 1.89
N ARG A 135 -15.21 -7.87 1.20
CA ARG A 135 -15.21 -7.94 -0.27
C ARG A 135 -15.82 -6.70 -0.95
N ASN A 136 -16.56 -5.89 -0.20
CA ASN A 136 -17.22 -4.68 -0.68
C ASN A 136 -16.39 -3.42 -0.39
N ILE A 137 -15.16 -3.57 0.14
CA ILE A 137 -14.30 -2.46 0.57
C ILE A 137 -14.95 -1.65 1.71
N VAL A 138 -15.73 -2.32 2.55
CA VAL A 138 -16.11 -1.80 3.87
C VAL A 138 -14.97 -2.12 4.83
N LEU A 139 -14.60 -1.11 5.61
CA LEU A 139 -13.38 -1.12 6.42
C LEU A 139 -13.75 -0.99 7.89
N ILE A 140 -13.12 -1.83 8.72
CA ILE A 140 -13.00 -1.56 10.15
C ILE A 140 -11.64 -0.91 10.39
N LYS A 141 -11.66 0.19 11.14
CA LYS A 141 -10.49 0.99 11.50
C LYS A 141 -10.58 1.42 12.96
N GLY A 142 -9.45 1.84 13.51
CA GLY A 142 -9.36 2.42 14.85
C GLY A 142 -8.83 1.47 15.92
N GLY A 143 -8.36 0.28 15.56
CA GLY A 143 -7.75 -0.65 16.50
C GLY A 143 -6.50 -0.09 17.23
N GLY A 144 -5.88 0.96 16.67
CA GLY A 144 -4.74 1.67 17.27
C GLY A 144 -5.08 2.93 18.07
N GLY A 145 -6.36 3.32 18.14
CA GLY A 145 -6.80 4.62 18.70
C GLY A 145 -6.98 5.71 17.64
#